data_AF-A0A950AW49-F1
#
_entry.id   AF-A0A950AW49-F1
#
_cell.length_a   1.000
_cell.length_b   1.000
_cell.length_c   1.000
_cell.angle_alpha   90.00
_cell.angle_beta   90.00
_cell.angle_gamma   90.00
#
_symmetry.space_group_name_H-M   'P 1'
#
loop_
_entity.id
_entity.type
_entity.pdbx_description
1 polymer ?
#
loop_
_entity_poly.entity_id
_entity_poly.type
_entity_poly.pdbx_seq_one_letter_code
_entity_poly.pdbx_strand_id
1 'polypeptide(L)'
;MAAIETVPLSERALPESAYAALVASAKRTPGAKALSFFLSADRLDETHVWTYAELVADITRAANAFAAFGVATDRPVAFVLPNLPETHFTIWGGEAAGAALAINPMLEAKQIADLLR
;
A
#
# COMPACT_ATOMS: atom_id res chain seq x y z
N MET A 1 -8.35 21.13 -18.79
CA MET A 1 -8.20 21.37 -17.34
C MET A 1 -9.50 21.87 -16.68
N ALA A 2 -10.22 22.84 -17.25
CA ALA A 2 -11.42 23.44 -16.65
C ALA A 2 -12.57 22.48 -16.23
N ALA A 3 -12.78 21.34 -16.92
CA ALA A 3 -13.86 20.40 -16.56
C ALA A 3 -13.61 19.62 -15.26
N ILE A 4 -12.35 19.52 -14.81
CA ILE A 4 -12.01 18.87 -13.54
C ILE A 4 -12.19 19.84 -12.37
N GLU A 5 -12.39 21.14 -12.58
CA GLU A 5 -12.45 22.13 -11.49
C GLU A 5 -13.88 22.57 -11.14
N THR A 6 -14.90 22.10 -11.88
CA THR A 6 -16.30 22.53 -11.72
C THR A 6 -17.02 21.94 -10.52
N VAL A 7 -16.60 20.77 -10.02
CA VAL A 7 -17.16 20.13 -8.82
C VAL A 7 -16.19 20.31 -7.66
N PRO A 8 -16.55 21.02 -6.58
CA PRO A 8 -15.74 21.14 -5.38
C PRO A 8 -15.28 19.78 -4.85
N LEU A 9 -14.06 19.69 -4.32
CA LEU A 9 -13.50 18.43 -3.82
C LEU A 9 -14.39 17.77 -2.75
N SER A 10 -15.00 18.59 -1.88
CA SER A 10 -15.94 18.17 -0.84
C SER A 10 -17.20 17.48 -1.38
N GLU A 11 -17.56 17.73 -2.64
CA GLU A 11 -18.75 17.17 -3.27
C GLU A 11 -18.45 15.87 -4.05
N ARG A 12 -17.18 15.41 -4.08
CA ARG A 12 -16.74 14.30 -4.94
C ARG A 12 -16.90 12.90 -4.36
N ALA A 13 -17.58 12.73 -3.23
CA ALA A 13 -17.78 11.43 -2.57
C ALA A 13 -16.50 10.57 -2.54
N LEU A 14 -15.36 11.20 -2.25
CA LEU A 14 -14.06 10.55 -2.29
C LEU A 14 -13.91 9.60 -1.09
N PRO A 15 -13.15 8.51 -1.24
CA PRO A 15 -12.84 7.63 -0.13
C PRO A 15 -12.10 8.39 0.98
N GLU A 16 -12.41 8.05 2.24
CA GLU A 16 -11.83 8.69 3.42
C GLU A 16 -10.36 8.30 3.66
N SER A 17 -9.88 7.24 3.00
CA SER A 17 -8.49 6.79 3.06
C SER A 17 -8.10 6.01 1.80
N ALA A 18 -6.80 5.82 1.59
CA ALA A 18 -6.29 4.97 0.51
C ALA A 18 -6.82 3.53 0.64
N TYR A 19 -6.89 3.00 1.86
CA TYR A 19 -7.49 1.69 2.13
C TYR A 19 -8.97 1.64 1.74
N ALA A 20 -9.76 2.67 2.06
CA ALA A 20 -11.16 2.74 1.64
C ALA A 20 -11.30 2.77 0.11
N ALA A 21 -10.40 3.45 -0.60
CA ALA A 21 -10.37 3.49 -2.06
C ALA A 21 -10.10 2.09 -2.66
N LEU A 22 -9.16 1.35 -2.07
CA LEU A 22 -8.83 -0.02 -2.47
C LEU A 22 -9.99 -0.98 -2.22
N VAL A 23 -10.60 -0.92 -1.03
CA VAL A 23 -11.79 -1.72 -0.69
C VAL A 23 -12.96 -1.42 -1.63
N ALA A 24 -13.21 -0.14 -1.95
CA ALA A 24 -14.24 0.24 -2.90
C ALA A 24 -13.98 -0.32 -4.30
N SER A 25 -12.72 -0.35 -4.74
CA SER A 25 -12.32 -0.93 -6.02
C SER A 25 -12.48 -2.45 -6.05
N ALA A 26 -12.12 -3.15 -4.96
CA ALA A 26 -12.35 -4.58 -4.81
C ALA A 26 -13.84 -4.95 -4.80
N LYS A 27 -14.71 -4.10 -4.22
CA LYS A 27 -16.17 -4.29 -4.29
C LYS A 27 -16.72 -4.11 -5.70
N ARG A 28 -16.20 -3.12 -6.45
CA ARG A 28 -16.68 -2.77 -7.79
C ARG A 28 -16.21 -3.76 -8.86
N THR A 29 -14.95 -4.18 -8.82
CA THR A 29 -14.32 -5.03 -9.83
C THR A 29 -13.38 -6.05 -9.19
N PRO A 30 -13.90 -7.03 -8.43
CA PRO A 30 -13.08 -7.91 -7.58
C PRO A 30 -12.04 -8.70 -8.37
N GLY A 31 -12.38 -9.21 -9.57
CA GLY A 31 -11.49 -10.02 -10.40
C GLY A 31 -10.62 -9.22 -11.38
N ALA A 32 -10.68 -7.89 -11.38
CA ALA A 32 -9.80 -7.09 -12.23
C ALA A 32 -8.37 -7.09 -11.67
N LYS A 33 -7.37 -7.08 -12.56
CA LYS A 33 -5.95 -7.05 -12.19
C LYS A 33 -5.63 -5.75 -11.43
N ALA A 34 -5.06 -5.86 -10.24
CA ALA A 34 -4.70 -4.74 -9.39
C ALA A 34 -3.18 -4.55 -9.25
N LEU A 35 -2.44 -5.67 -9.20
CA LEU A 35 -0.98 -5.67 -9.15
C LEU A 35 -0.44 -6.79 -10.05
N SER A 36 0.68 -6.56 -10.69
CA SER A 36 1.39 -7.55 -11.50
C SER A 36 2.87 -7.46 -11.21
N PHE A 37 3.52 -8.60 -11.00
CA PHE A 37 4.92 -8.68 -10.64
C PHE A 37 5.61 -9.82 -11.39
N PHE A 38 6.82 -9.55 -11.83
CA PHE A 38 7.75 -10.53 -12.38
C PHE A 38 9.10 -10.30 -11.70
N LEU A 39 9.82 -11.38 -11.37
CA LEU A 39 11.06 -11.26 -10.59
C LEU A 39 12.23 -10.72 -11.42
N SER A 40 12.23 -11.00 -12.73
CA SER A 40 13.32 -10.63 -13.62
C SER A 40 12.78 -10.26 -15.00
N ALA A 41 13.46 -9.32 -15.67
CA ALA A 41 13.05 -8.78 -16.96
C ALA A 41 13.15 -9.80 -18.12
N ASP A 42 13.86 -10.91 -17.93
CA ASP A 42 13.94 -12.03 -18.87
C ASP A 42 12.78 -13.03 -18.72
N ARG A 43 11.96 -12.91 -17.68
CA ARG A 43 10.83 -13.80 -17.35
C ARG A 43 9.52 -13.03 -17.22
N LEU A 44 9.24 -12.14 -18.19
CA LEU A 44 8.00 -11.35 -18.22
C LEU A 44 6.75 -12.23 -18.37
N ASP A 45 6.88 -13.40 -18.98
CA ASP A 45 5.84 -14.41 -19.11
C ASP A 45 5.45 -15.06 -17.77
N GLU A 46 6.36 -15.03 -16.79
CA GLU A 46 6.13 -15.54 -15.44
C GLU A 46 5.65 -14.44 -14.48
N THR A 47 4.60 -13.73 -14.90
CA THR A 47 3.98 -12.68 -14.10
C THR A 47 3.01 -13.27 -13.08
N HIS A 48 3.21 -12.99 -11.80
CA HIS A 48 2.17 -13.16 -10.80
C HIS A 48 1.23 -11.95 -10.82
N VAL A 49 -0.07 -12.19 -10.80
CA VAL A 49 -1.09 -11.15 -10.85
C VAL A 49 -2.01 -11.29 -9.64
N TRP A 50 -2.15 -10.21 -8.88
CA TRP A 50 -3.19 -10.09 -7.88
C TRP A 50 -4.39 -9.40 -8.49
N THR A 51 -5.57 -9.98 -8.26
CA THR A 51 -6.84 -9.29 -8.43
C THR A 51 -7.05 -8.25 -7.32
N TYR A 52 -7.98 -7.32 -7.49
CA TYR A 52 -8.32 -6.36 -6.42
C TYR A 52 -8.80 -7.06 -5.14
N ALA A 53 -9.57 -8.14 -5.26
CA ALA A 53 -10.04 -8.91 -4.11
C ALA A 53 -8.88 -9.53 -3.32
N GLU A 54 -7.92 -10.14 -4.03
CA GLU A 54 -6.74 -10.75 -3.41
C GLU A 54 -5.82 -9.68 -2.80
N LEU A 55 -5.55 -8.60 -3.53
CA LEU A 55 -4.69 -7.52 -3.04
C LEU A 55 -5.25 -6.90 -1.76
N VAL A 56 -6.56 -6.60 -1.73
CA VAL A 56 -7.19 -6.06 -0.51
C VAL A 56 -7.12 -7.08 0.62
N ALA A 57 -7.37 -8.37 0.37
CA ALA A 57 -7.26 -9.40 1.40
C ALA A 57 -5.84 -9.47 1.99
N ASP A 58 -4.80 -9.38 1.16
CA ASP A 58 -3.40 -9.39 1.60
C ASP A 58 -3.05 -8.15 2.42
N ILE A 59 -3.50 -6.97 1.98
CA ILE A 59 -3.36 -5.70 2.70
C ILE A 59 -4.07 -5.76 4.06
N THR A 60 -5.30 -6.26 4.11
CA THR A 60 -6.06 -6.41 5.37
C THR A 60 -5.36 -7.36 6.33
N ARG A 61 -4.81 -8.48 5.83
CA ARG A 61 -4.03 -9.40 6.68
C ARG A 61 -2.79 -8.73 7.25
N ALA A 62 -2.05 -7.98 6.44
CA ALA A 62 -0.89 -7.22 6.91
C ALA A 62 -1.28 -6.17 7.96
N ALA A 63 -2.35 -5.40 7.71
CA ALA A 63 -2.88 -4.41 8.65
C ALA A 63 -3.23 -5.04 10.00
N ASN A 64 -3.93 -6.18 9.99
CA ASN A 64 -4.30 -6.90 11.21
C ASN A 64 -3.05 -7.38 11.98
N ALA A 65 -2.03 -7.88 11.27
CA ALA A 65 -0.78 -8.29 11.90
C ALA A 65 -0.04 -7.09 12.53
N PHE A 66 0.07 -5.97 11.82
CA PHE A 66 0.70 -4.75 12.34
C PHE A 66 -0.06 -4.18 13.53
N ALA A 67 -1.39 -4.15 13.48
CA ALA A 67 -2.22 -3.74 14.61
C ALA A 67 -2.00 -4.66 15.83
N ALA A 68 -1.87 -5.97 15.62
CA ALA A 68 -1.55 -6.93 16.70
C ALA A 68 -0.15 -6.70 17.30
N PHE A 69 0.81 -6.18 16.52
CA PHE A 69 2.11 -5.73 17.01
C PHE A 69 2.10 -4.30 17.57
N GLY A 70 0.94 -3.68 17.64
CA GLY A 70 0.74 -2.38 18.27
C GLY A 70 1.05 -1.19 17.36
N VAL A 71 1.10 -1.35 16.04
CA VAL A 71 1.24 -0.20 15.13
C VAL A 71 0.09 0.78 15.34
N ALA A 72 0.42 2.07 15.35
CA ALA A 72 -0.51 3.18 15.53
C ALA A 72 0.05 4.42 14.83
N THR A 73 -0.71 5.52 14.80
CA THR A 73 -0.30 6.76 14.14
C THR A 73 0.99 7.35 14.71
N ASP A 74 1.25 7.18 16.01
CA ASP A 74 2.48 7.63 16.70
C ASP A 74 3.57 6.54 16.76
N ARG A 75 3.26 5.32 16.31
CA ARG A 75 4.15 4.15 16.33
C ARG A 75 4.05 3.42 14.99
N PRO A 76 4.68 3.97 13.94
CA PRO A 76 4.54 3.46 12.57
C PRO A 76 5.25 2.13 12.37
N VAL A 77 4.82 1.37 11.36
CA VAL A 77 5.64 0.28 10.81
C VAL A 77 6.74 0.87 9.93
N ALA A 78 7.99 0.75 10.35
CA ALA A 78 9.14 1.11 9.52
C ALA A 78 9.58 -0.10 8.68
N PHE A 79 9.88 0.12 7.40
CA PHE A 79 10.33 -0.95 6.52
C PHE A 79 11.36 -0.47 5.48
N VAL A 80 12.24 -1.40 5.08
CA VAL A 80 13.25 -1.21 4.02
C VAL A 80 13.02 -2.30 2.99
N LEU A 81 12.16 -2.02 2.00
CA LEU A 81 11.81 -2.97 0.94
C LEU A 81 11.95 -2.32 -0.45
N PRO A 82 12.43 -3.04 -1.48
CA PRO A 82 12.43 -2.57 -2.86
C PRO A 82 11.03 -2.64 -3.49
N ASN A 83 10.88 -2.48 -4.80
CA ASN A 83 9.58 -2.60 -5.48
C ASN A 83 9.13 -4.07 -5.62
N LEU A 84 8.73 -4.67 -4.51
CA LEU A 84 8.17 -6.02 -4.41
C LEU A 84 6.67 -5.96 -4.08
N PRO A 85 5.89 -7.03 -4.31
CA PRO A 85 4.49 -7.10 -3.88
C PRO A 85 4.31 -6.82 -2.38
N GLU A 86 5.21 -7.33 -1.54
CA GLU A 86 5.20 -7.16 -0.08
C GLU A 86 5.30 -5.68 0.32
N THR A 87 5.91 -4.84 -0.51
CA THR A 87 5.99 -3.40 -0.29
C THR A 87 4.60 -2.77 -0.36
N HIS A 88 3.74 -3.21 -1.27
CA HIS A 88 2.35 -2.75 -1.32
C HIS A 88 1.55 -3.23 -0.11
N PHE A 89 1.74 -4.48 0.31
CA PHE A 89 1.05 -4.99 1.50
C PHE A 89 1.47 -4.22 2.76
N THR A 90 2.76 -3.87 2.85
CA THR A 90 3.33 -3.15 3.99
C THR A 90 2.90 -1.70 4.03
N ILE A 91 2.95 -0.98 2.90
CA ILE A 91 2.53 0.43 2.83
C ILE A 91 1.05 0.54 3.19
N TRP A 92 0.17 -0.11 2.42
CA TRP A 92 -1.26 0.04 2.59
C TRP A 92 -1.75 -0.59 3.90
N GLY A 93 -1.13 -1.71 4.31
CA GLY A 93 -1.45 -2.35 5.58
C GLY A 93 -1.01 -1.51 6.77
N GLY A 94 0.17 -0.89 6.69
CA GLY A 94 0.69 0.02 7.71
C GLY A 94 -0.15 1.28 7.85
N GLU A 95 -0.52 1.92 6.75
CA GLU A 95 -1.45 3.06 6.75
C GLU A 95 -2.84 2.68 7.29
N ALA A 96 -3.35 1.50 6.93
CA ALA A 96 -4.63 1.02 7.45
C ALA A 96 -4.58 0.70 8.96
N ALA A 97 -3.44 0.24 9.47
CA ALA A 97 -3.22 -0.03 10.90
C ALA A 97 -2.92 1.25 11.71
N GLY A 98 -2.31 2.27 11.09
CA GLY A 98 -2.03 3.54 11.74
C GLY A 98 -1.11 4.46 10.93
N ALA A 99 0.12 4.03 10.68
CA ALA A 99 1.09 4.75 9.86
C ALA A 99 2.19 3.81 9.32
N ALA A 100 2.69 4.11 8.13
CA ALA A 100 3.81 3.41 7.51
C ALA A 100 5.00 4.38 7.33
N LEU A 101 6.21 3.92 7.65
CA LEU A 101 7.47 4.64 7.46
C LEU A 101 8.33 3.88 6.43
N ALA A 102 8.22 4.27 5.17
CA ALA A 102 9.03 3.72 4.09
C ALA A 102 10.43 4.33 4.13
N ILE A 103 11.45 3.50 4.37
CA ILE A 103 12.84 3.94 4.41
C ILE A 103 13.52 3.59 3.08
N ASN A 104 14.17 4.58 2.47
CA ASN A 104 14.92 4.39 1.24
C ASN A 104 16.08 3.40 1.46
N PRO A 105 16.11 2.24 0.76
CA PRO A 105 17.16 1.23 0.92
C PRO A 105 18.57 1.71 0.52
N MET A 106 18.68 2.82 -0.22
CA MET A 106 19.95 3.39 -0.67
C MET A 106 20.60 4.33 0.36
N LEU A 107 19.97 4.55 1.52
CA LEU A 107 20.56 5.33 2.60
C LEU A 107 21.69 4.57 3.31
N GLU A 108 22.64 5.31 3.89
CA GLU A 108 23.66 4.71 4.73
C GLU A 108 23.06 4.14 6.02
N ALA A 109 23.63 3.05 6.52
CA ALA A 109 23.14 2.38 7.74
C ALA A 109 22.99 3.32 8.93
N LYS A 110 23.89 4.32 9.07
CA LYS A 110 23.80 5.34 10.12
C LYS A 110 22.54 6.20 9.98
N GLN A 111 22.22 6.63 8.76
CA GLN A 111 21.02 7.44 8.48
C GLN A 111 19.74 6.64 8.73
N ILE A 112 19.72 5.36 8.36
CA ILE A 112 18.60 4.46 8.66
C ILE A 112 18.42 4.32 10.18
N ALA A 113 19.50 4.11 10.93
CA ALA A 113 19.44 4.05 12.38
C ALA A 113 18.96 5.36 13.01
N ASP A 114 19.34 6.51 12.44
CA ASP A 114 18.88 7.84 12.90
C ASP A 114 17.36 8.01 12.67
N LEU A 115 16.79 7.46 11.59
CA LEU A 115 15.34 7.49 11.31
C LEU A 115 14.51 6.56 12.22
N LEU A 116 15.14 5.53 12.81
CA LEU A 116 14.46 4.53 13.65
C LEU A 116 14.52 4.85 15.15
N ARG A 117 15.19 5.94 15.55
CA ARG A 117 15.26 6.41 16.94
C ARG A 117 14.06 7.29 17.28
#